data_AF-A0A7W0ZM17-F1
#
_entry.id   AF-A0A7W0ZM17-F1
#
_cell.length_a   1.000
_cell.length_b   1.000
_cell.length_c   1.000
_cell.angle_alpha   90.00
_cell.angle_beta   90.00
_cell.angle_gamma   90.00
#
_symmetry.space_group_name_H-M   'P 1'
#
loop_
_entity.id
_entity.type
_entity.pdbx_description
1 polymer ?
#
loop_
_entity_poly.entity_id
_entity_poly.type
_entity_poly.pdbx_seq_one_letter_code
_entity_poly.pdbx_strand_id
1 'polypeptide(L)'
;MTEKLVDDYGLSKTPALVSTEAPALDYKPRDPRTYRPAIGLIGCGGISVQHLNAYKTAGYRVVALCSRTENKARERQQQFYPEASIYTDYRELLSRDDIEVVDIATHPAERVAIMEDALRARKHVLSQKPFVLDLDTGERLADLAEAQRVKLAVNQNARWAPHFSYIR
;
A
#
# COMPACT_ATOMS: atom_id res chain seq x y z
N MET A 1 -34.94 -6.30 54.78
CA MET A 1 -33.59 -6.35 54.19
C MET A 1 -33.65 -5.61 52.87
N THR A 2 -32.88 -4.53 52.80
CA THR A 2 -33.02 -3.43 51.86
C THR A 2 -32.62 -3.84 50.45
N GLU A 3 -33.55 -3.75 49.50
CA GLU A 3 -33.26 -3.88 48.06
C GLU A 3 -32.44 -2.66 47.64
N LYS A 4 -31.21 -2.88 47.16
CA LYS A 4 -30.36 -1.83 46.59
C LYS A 4 -30.97 -1.41 45.25
N LEU A 5 -31.49 -0.18 45.19
CA LEU A 5 -31.74 0.52 43.93
C LEU A 5 -30.39 0.70 43.21
N VAL A 6 -30.25 0.04 42.07
CA VAL A 6 -29.16 0.28 41.12
C VAL A 6 -29.46 1.64 40.48
N ASP A 7 -28.58 2.61 40.73
CA ASP A 7 -28.64 3.94 40.13
C ASP A 7 -28.29 3.83 38.64
N ASP A 8 -29.32 3.82 37.80
CA ASP A 8 -29.24 3.68 36.34
C ASP A 8 -29.61 5.00 35.66
N TYR A 9 -28.98 6.10 36.10
CA TYR A 9 -29.31 7.48 35.70
C TYR A 9 -29.20 7.69 34.17
N GLY A 10 -30.31 7.42 33.47
CA GLY A 10 -30.52 7.80 32.07
C GLY A 10 -30.04 6.80 31.02
N LEU A 11 -29.60 5.59 31.38
CA LEU A 11 -29.29 4.56 30.38
C LEU A 11 -30.55 3.77 30.04
N SER A 12 -31.15 4.06 28.89
CA SER A 12 -32.15 3.17 28.31
C SER A 12 -31.49 1.82 28.03
N LYS A 13 -32.10 0.70 28.45
CA LYS A 13 -31.69 -0.67 28.06
C LYS A 13 -31.29 -0.66 26.59
N THR A 14 -30.01 -0.87 26.27
CA THR A 14 -29.53 -0.93 24.90
C THR A 14 -30.41 -1.95 24.17
N PRO A 15 -31.18 -1.55 23.13
CA PRO A 15 -31.99 -2.49 22.38
C PRO A 15 -31.09 -3.62 21.90
N ALA A 16 -31.58 -4.86 21.97
CA ALA A 16 -30.85 -5.99 21.41
C ALA A 16 -30.48 -5.64 19.96
N LEU A 17 -29.18 -5.64 19.65
CA LEU A 17 -28.70 -5.32 18.32
C LEU A 17 -29.30 -6.33 17.34
N VAL A 18 -30.13 -5.85 16.42
CA VAL A 18 -30.65 -6.67 15.32
C VAL A 18 -29.49 -6.87 14.35
N SER A 19 -28.91 -8.08 14.36
CA SER A 19 -27.91 -8.46 13.37
C SER A 19 -28.58 -8.61 12.01
N THR A 20 -27.99 -8.01 10.98
CA THR A 20 -28.40 -8.17 9.58
C THR A 20 -27.23 -8.77 8.82
N GLU A 21 -27.50 -9.71 7.92
CA GLU A 21 -26.45 -10.24 7.04
C GLU A 21 -25.97 -9.15 6.10
N ALA A 22 -24.64 -9.00 6.00
CA ALA A 22 -24.04 -8.08 5.04
C ALA A 22 -24.26 -8.62 3.62
N PRO A 23 -24.66 -7.77 2.65
CA PRO A 23 -24.83 -8.20 1.27
C PRO A 23 -23.50 -8.67 0.66
N ALA A 24 -23.58 -9.65 -0.24
CA ALA A 24 -22.44 -10.06 -1.03
C ALA A 24 -22.09 -8.94 -2.03
N LEU A 25 -20.91 -8.31 -1.86
CA LEU A 25 -20.44 -7.23 -2.72
C LEU A 25 -19.24 -7.69 -3.57
N ASP A 26 -19.27 -7.45 -4.88
CA ASP A 26 -18.11 -7.61 -5.77
C ASP A 26 -17.19 -6.38 -5.69
N TYR A 27 -16.61 -6.14 -4.50
CA TYR A 27 -15.82 -4.93 -4.22
C TYR A 27 -14.30 -5.13 -4.39
N LYS A 28 -13.86 -6.37 -4.58
CA LYS A 28 -12.44 -6.70 -4.64
C LYS A 28 -11.86 -6.26 -6.00
N PRO A 29 -10.61 -5.76 -6.03
CA PRO A 29 -9.94 -5.51 -7.30
C PRO A 29 -9.80 -6.81 -8.09
N ARG A 30 -9.89 -6.71 -9.42
CA ARG A 30 -9.71 -7.83 -10.33
C ARG A 30 -8.24 -7.94 -10.72
N ASP A 31 -7.68 -9.14 -10.64
CA ASP A 31 -6.32 -9.37 -11.11
C ASP A 31 -6.22 -9.24 -12.64
N PRO A 32 -5.11 -8.69 -13.17
CA PRO A 32 -4.84 -8.70 -14.59
C PRO A 32 -4.78 -10.13 -15.13
N ARG A 33 -5.27 -10.35 -16.36
CA ARG A 33 -5.27 -11.69 -16.97
C ARG A 33 -3.87 -12.19 -17.36
N THR A 34 -3.02 -11.29 -17.88
CA THR A 34 -1.72 -11.65 -18.47
C THR A 34 -0.53 -10.86 -17.92
N TYR A 35 -0.79 -9.71 -17.28
CA TYR A 35 0.28 -8.86 -16.76
C TYR A 35 0.72 -9.33 -15.36
N ARG A 36 2.00 -9.71 -15.22
CA ARG A 36 2.62 -10.20 -13.98
C ARG A 36 4.02 -9.58 -13.82
N PRO A 37 4.09 -8.28 -13.52
CA PRO A 37 5.36 -7.55 -13.47
C PRO A 37 6.23 -8.01 -12.30
N ALA A 38 7.54 -7.84 -12.44
CA ALA A 38 8.42 -7.85 -11.28
C ALA A 38 8.27 -6.53 -10.49
N ILE A 39 8.17 -6.67 -9.17
CA ILE A 39 7.96 -5.57 -8.25
C ILE A 39 9.23 -5.32 -7.43
N GLY A 40 9.63 -4.05 -7.34
CA GLY A 40 10.61 -3.58 -6.37
C GLY A 40 9.92 -2.79 -5.25
N LEU A 41 10.14 -3.14 -3.98
CA LEU A 41 9.59 -2.38 -2.86
C LEU A 41 10.65 -1.47 -2.24
N ILE A 42 10.36 -0.18 -2.13
CA ILE A 42 11.23 0.83 -1.52
C ILE A 42 10.58 1.31 -0.23
N GLY A 43 11.22 1.03 0.91
CA GLY A 43 10.74 1.39 2.24
C GLY A 43 10.21 0.20 3.03
N CYS A 44 11.09 -0.52 3.72
CA CYS A 44 10.75 -1.69 4.55
C CYS A 44 10.24 -1.30 5.96
N GLY A 45 9.35 -0.31 6.05
CA GLY A 45 8.71 0.14 7.29
C GLY A 45 7.56 -0.73 7.76
N GLY A 46 6.76 -0.26 8.72
CA GLY A 46 5.62 -1.03 9.27
C GLY A 46 4.61 -1.46 8.20
N ILE A 47 4.21 -0.54 7.31
CA ILE A 47 3.20 -0.79 6.26
C ILE A 47 3.66 -1.79 5.18
N SER A 48 4.97 -2.00 5.04
CA SER A 48 5.52 -2.94 4.05
C SER A 48 5.07 -4.38 4.31
N VAL A 49 4.77 -4.75 5.57
CA VAL A 49 4.25 -6.07 5.93
C VAL A 49 2.93 -6.36 5.22
N GLN A 50 2.02 -5.39 5.22
CA GLN A 50 0.70 -5.53 4.61
C GLN A 50 0.81 -5.65 3.08
N HIS A 51 1.71 -4.88 2.48
CA HIS A 51 1.97 -4.92 1.04
C HIS A 51 2.56 -6.26 0.63
N LEU A 52 3.65 -6.69 1.28
CA LEU A 52 4.32 -7.94 0.97
C LEU A 52 3.44 -9.15 1.22
N ASN A 53 2.62 -9.13 2.29
CA ASN A 53 1.63 -10.17 2.52
C ASN A 53 0.59 -10.21 1.40
N ALA A 54 0.05 -9.05 0.98
CA ALA A 54 -0.92 -8.98 -0.10
C ALA A 54 -0.34 -9.49 -1.43
N TYR A 55 0.89 -9.10 -1.78
CA TYR A 55 1.57 -9.61 -2.97
C TYR A 55 1.78 -11.11 -2.89
N LYS A 56 2.20 -11.65 -1.74
CA LYS A 56 2.42 -13.08 -1.55
C LYS A 56 1.11 -13.86 -1.70
N THR A 57 0.03 -13.38 -1.08
CA THR A 57 -1.30 -13.99 -1.19
C THR A 57 -1.84 -13.97 -2.62
N ALA A 58 -1.60 -12.89 -3.36
CA ALA A 58 -2.04 -12.76 -4.75
C ALA A 58 -1.06 -13.36 -5.78
N GLY A 59 0.07 -13.95 -5.32
CA GLY A 59 1.05 -14.59 -6.21
C GLY A 59 1.87 -13.61 -7.06
N TYR A 60 2.02 -12.36 -6.64
CA TYR A 60 2.90 -11.39 -7.30
C TYR A 60 4.36 -11.60 -6.90
N ARG A 61 5.26 -11.30 -7.85
CA ARG A 61 6.70 -11.50 -7.73
C ARG A 61 7.39 -10.22 -7.28
N VAL A 62 7.80 -10.16 -6.01
CA VAL A 62 8.68 -9.12 -5.50
C VAL A 62 10.13 -9.60 -5.63
N VAL A 63 10.92 -8.89 -6.44
CA VAL A 63 12.30 -9.30 -6.79
C VAL A 63 13.37 -8.46 -6.10
N ALA A 64 12.99 -7.32 -5.53
CA ALA A 64 13.91 -6.44 -4.85
C ALA A 64 13.24 -5.71 -3.68
N LEU A 65 13.98 -5.54 -2.58
CA LEU A 65 13.58 -4.79 -1.40
C LEU A 65 14.66 -3.76 -1.08
N CYS A 66 14.26 -2.52 -0.83
CA CYS A 66 15.17 -1.43 -0.50
C CYS A 66 14.82 -0.77 0.83
N SER A 67 15.83 -0.59 1.68
CA SER A 67 15.72 0.15 2.94
C SER A 67 17.07 0.74 3.34
N ARG A 68 17.07 2.01 3.80
CA ARG A 68 18.28 2.64 4.39
C ARG A 68 18.87 1.83 5.54
N THR A 69 18.02 1.13 6.29
CA THR A 69 18.44 0.16 7.31
C THR A 69 18.37 -1.23 6.69
N GLU A 70 19.52 -1.80 6.34
CA GLU A 70 19.63 -3.10 5.67
C GLU A 70 18.89 -4.20 6.41
N ASN A 71 19.01 -4.27 7.74
CA ASN A 71 18.34 -5.28 8.57
C ASN A 71 16.82 -5.29 8.37
N LYS A 72 16.19 -4.12 8.20
CA LYS A 72 14.75 -4.06 7.91
C LYS A 72 14.40 -4.69 6.57
N ALA A 73 15.22 -4.50 5.54
CA ALA A 73 15.00 -5.17 4.26
C ALA A 73 15.26 -6.67 4.36
N ARG A 74 16.28 -7.08 5.11
CA ARG A 74 16.61 -8.49 5.37
C ARG A 74 15.51 -9.24 6.10
N GLU A 75 14.94 -8.66 7.14
CA GLU A 75 13.80 -9.22 7.86
C GLU A 75 12.60 -9.44 6.93
N ARG A 76 12.27 -8.44 6.08
CA ARG A 76 11.18 -8.55 5.12
C ARG A 76 11.46 -9.58 4.01
N GLN A 77 12.69 -9.62 3.51
CA GLN A 77 13.13 -10.62 2.54
C GLN A 77 12.90 -12.03 3.09
N GLN A 78 13.47 -12.33 4.25
CA GLN A 78 13.36 -13.66 4.88
C GLN A 78 11.92 -14.06 5.16
N GLN A 79 11.08 -13.11 5.57
CA GLN A 79 9.68 -13.38 5.91
C GLN A 79 8.79 -13.64 4.68
N PHE A 80 9.01 -12.91 3.58
CA PHE A 80 8.05 -12.89 2.46
C PHE A 80 8.63 -13.38 1.14
N TYR A 81 9.86 -12.98 0.80
CA TYR A 81 10.49 -13.22 -0.50
C TYR A 81 11.99 -13.51 -0.35
N PRO A 82 12.39 -14.74 0.05
CA PRO A 82 13.78 -15.10 0.31
C PRO A 82 14.72 -14.92 -0.89
N GLU A 83 14.19 -14.97 -2.11
CA GLU A 83 14.93 -14.81 -3.36
C GLU A 83 15.09 -13.35 -3.81
N ALA A 84 14.38 -12.40 -3.17
CA ALA A 84 14.47 -11.00 -3.55
C ALA A 84 15.86 -10.42 -3.22
N SER A 85 16.43 -9.59 -4.09
CA SER A 85 17.67 -8.87 -3.78
C SER A 85 17.41 -7.75 -2.74
N ILE A 86 18.41 -7.43 -1.92
CA ILE A 86 18.33 -6.34 -0.94
C ILE A 86 19.21 -5.19 -1.40
N TYR A 87 18.69 -3.97 -1.26
CA TYR A 87 19.42 -2.73 -1.54
C TYR A 87 19.31 -1.76 -0.35
N THR A 88 20.33 -0.92 -0.19
CA THR A 88 20.35 0.20 0.75
C THR A 88 20.22 1.55 0.07
N ASP A 89 20.57 1.64 -1.22
CA ASP A 89 20.24 2.74 -2.13
C ASP A 89 19.14 2.31 -3.11
N TYR A 90 18.05 3.08 -3.18
CA TYR A 90 16.95 2.79 -4.10
C TYR A 90 17.36 2.99 -5.56
N ARG A 91 18.38 3.78 -5.85
CA ARG A 91 18.85 4.03 -7.23
C ARG A 91 19.41 2.76 -7.87
N GLU A 92 20.05 1.90 -7.08
CA GLU A 92 20.50 0.58 -7.52
C GLU A 92 19.33 -0.37 -7.80
N LEU A 93 18.24 -0.25 -7.05
CA LEU A 93 17.01 -0.98 -7.35
C LEU A 93 16.39 -0.45 -8.65
N LEU A 94 16.35 0.86 -8.86
CA LEU A 94 15.76 1.49 -10.04
C LEU A 94 16.54 1.20 -11.34
N SER A 95 17.84 0.92 -11.26
CA SER A 95 18.67 0.58 -12.42
C SER A 95 18.43 -0.84 -12.96
N ARG A 96 17.61 -1.64 -12.27
CA ARG A 96 17.25 -2.99 -12.74
C ARG A 96 16.25 -2.95 -13.88
N ASP A 97 16.59 -3.58 -14.99
CA ASP A 97 15.70 -3.67 -16.16
C ASP A 97 14.52 -4.63 -15.95
N ASP A 98 14.66 -5.63 -15.08
CA ASP A 98 13.61 -6.62 -14.82
C ASP A 98 12.45 -6.10 -13.95
N ILE A 99 12.65 -4.98 -13.25
CA ILE A 99 11.61 -4.33 -12.44
C ILE A 99 10.77 -3.43 -13.33
N GLU A 100 9.46 -3.62 -13.33
CA GLU A 100 8.52 -2.77 -14.08
C GLU A 100 7.71 -1.86 -13.16
N VAL A 101 7.42 -2.33 -11.94
CA VAL A 101 6.61 -1.63 -10.94
C VAL A 101 7.45 -1.42 -9.68
N VAL A 102 7.43 -0.19 -9.15
CA VAL A 102 7.96 0.12 -7.82
C VAL A 102 6.86 0.50 -6.85
N ASP A 103 6.89 -0.12 -5.68
CA ASP A 103 6.01 0.16 -4.55
C ASP A 103 6.78 0.97 -3.51
N ILE A 104 6.40 2.24 -3.34
CA ILE A 104 7.15 3.19 -2.52
C ILE A 104 6.37 3.44 -1.21
N ALA A 105 6.84 2.78 -0.15
CA ALA A 105 6.27 2.77 1.18
C ALA A 105 7.08 3.60 2.21
N THR A 106 7.85 4.59 1.74
CA THR A 106 8.60 5.54 2.57
C THR A 106 7.73 6.68 3.13
N HIS A 107 8.29 7.46 4.05
CA HIS A 107 7.61 8.66 4.57
C HIS A 107 7.45 9.75 3.49
N PRO A 108 6.39 10.59 3.56
CA PRO A 108 6.05 11.54 2.49
C PRO A 108 7.19 12.45 2.04
N ALA A 109 7.97 13.00 2.98
CA ALA A 109 9.07 13.92 2.67
C ALA A 109 10.14 13.30 1.76
N GLU A 110 10.46 12.02 1.95
CA GLU A 110 11.47 11.31 1.15
C GLU A 110 10.88 10.77 -0.14
N ARG A 111 9.57 10.50 -0.15
CA ARG A 111 8.91 9.77 -1.24
C ARG A 111 8.86 10.55 -2.54
N VAL A 112 8.77 11.88 -2.50
CA VAL A 112 8.68 12.72 -3.72
C VAL A 112 9.88 12.49 -4.64
N ALA A 113 11.10 12.61 -4.10
CA ALA A 113 12.32 12.40 -4.88
C ALA A 113 12.40 10.97 -5.45
N ILE A 114 12.01 9.96 -4.65
CA ILE A 114 12.00 8.56 -5.09
C ILE A 114 11.00 8.34 -6.22
N MET A 115 9.81 8.96 -6.14
CA MET A 115 8.81 8.89 -7.21
C MET A 115 9.35 9.52 -8.49
N GLU A 116 9.96 10.71 -8.43
CA GLU A 116 10.55 11.35 -9.60
C GLU A 116 11.60 10.48 -10.28
N ASP A 117 12.52 9.92 -9.49
CA ASP A 117 13.59 9.08 -10.00
C ASP A 117 13.03 7.79 -10.61
N ALA A 118 12.02 7.19 -9.99
CA ALA A 118 11.35 6.00 -10.54
C ALA A 118 10.63 6.29 -11.87
N LEU A 119 9.92 7.42 -11.95
CA LEU A 119 9.22 7.83 -13.17
C LEU A 119 10.23 8.14 -14.28
N ARG A 120 11.34 8.82 -13.98
CA ARG A 120 12.44 9.07 -14.94
C ARG A 120 13.12 7.79 -15.40
N ALA A 121 13.22 6.79 -14.52
CA ALA A 121 13.67 5.44 -14.85
C ALA A 121 12.61 4.61 -15.59
N ARG A 122 11.48 5.24 -16.00
CA ARG A 122 10.35 4.62 -16.71
C ARG A 122 9.76 3.40 -15.99
N LYS A 123 9.67 3.47 -14.67
CA LYS A 123 8.97 2.47 -13.85
C LYS A 123 7.55 2.93 -13.54
N HIS A 124 6.60 2.00 -13.50
CA HIS A 124 5.29 2.27 -12.92
C HIS A 124 5.45 2.45 -11.40
N VAL A 125 4.70 3.38 -10.81
CA VAL A 125 4.81 3.73 -9.40
C VAL A 125 3.51 3.48 -8.66
N LEU A 126 3.58 2.74 -7.56
CA LEU A 126 2.56 2.70 -6.52
C LEU A 126 3.09 3.46 -5.30
N SER A 127 2.57 4.64 -5.04
CA SER A 127 2.94 5.47 -3.88
C SER A 127 2.06 5.18 -2.67
N GLN A 128 2.65 5.17 -1.49
CA GLN A 128 1.87 5.26 -0.25
C GLN A 128 1.11 6.59 -0.11
N LYS A 129 0.04 6.56 0.69
CA LYS A 129 -0.77 7.73 1.08
C LYS A 129 -0.17 8.46 2.31
N PRO A 130 -0.47 9.75 2.53
CA PRO A 130 -1.06 10.69 1.55
C PRO A 130 -0.14 10.82 0.35
N PHE A 131 -0.65 11.13 -0.85
CA PHE A 131 0.15 11.16 -2.08
C PHE A 131 1.38 12.08 -1.93
N VAL A 132 1.11 13.36 -1.72
CA VAL A 132 2.05 14.46 -1.50
C VAL A 132 1.45 15.42 -0.46
N LEU A 133 2.24 16.40 -0.01
CA LEU A 133 1.80 17.41 0.96
C LEU A 133 1.39 18.74 0.30
N ASP A 134 1.60 18.86 -1.01
CA ASP A 134 1.43 20.07 -1.80
C ASP A 134 0.83 19.71 -3.16
N LEU A 135 -0.11 20.51 -3.66
CA LEU A 135 -0.87 20.19 -4.88
C LEU A 135 0.01 20.33 -6.13
N ASP A 136 0.78 21.40 -6.25
CA ASP A 136 1.67 21.68 -7.38
C ASP A 136 2.69 20.53 -7.56
N THR A 137 3.20 20.01 -6.44
CA THR A 137 4.06 18.83 -6.43
C THR A 137 3.35 17.60 -7.00
N GLY A 138 2.09 17.41 -6.66
CA GLY A 138 1.27 16.29 -7.13
C GLY A 138 0.98 16.38 -8.63
N GLU A 139 0.62 17.56 -9.13
CA GLU A 139 0.38 17.83 -10.54
C GLU A 139 1.65 17.56 -11.37
N ARG A 140 2.79 18.10 -10.93
CA ARG A 140 4.08 17.88 -11.60
C ARG A 140 4.47 16.40 -11.69
N LEU A 141 4.18 15.60 -10.67
CA LEU A 141 4.44 14.15 -10.69
C LEU A 141 3.49 13.41 -11.63
N ALA A 142 2.23 13.82 -11.70
CA ALA A 142 1.26 13.26 -12.65
C ALA A 142 1.69 13.56 -14.10
N ASP A 143 2.03 14.81 -14.40
CA ASP A 143 2.53 15.23 -15.72
C ASP A 143 3.80 14.46 -16.11
N LEU A 144 4.72 14.26 -15.17
CA LEU A 144 5.93 13.47 -15.40
C LEU A 144 5.60 12.02 -15.74
N ALA A 145 4.63 11.41 -15.04
CA ALA A 145 4.21 10.04 -15.31
C ALA A 145 3.60 9.91 -16.70
N GLU A 146 2.77 10.87 -17.12
CA GLU A 146 2.20 10.93 -18.47
C GLU A 146 3.28 11.10 -19.54
N ALA A 147 4.22 12.04 -19.35
CA ALA A 147 5.32 12.28 -20.27
C ALA A 147 6.22 11.05 -20.46
N GLN A 148 6.45 10.28 -19.40
CA GLN A 148 7.23 9.04 -19.44
C GLN A 148 6.40 7.82 -19.87
N ARG A 149 5.09 7.98 -20.10
CA ARG A 149 4.14 6.93 -20.48
C ARG A 149 4.09 5.77 -19.48
N VAL A 150 4.25 6.09 -18.20
CA VAL A 150 4.12 5.13 -17.09
C VAL A 150 2.85 5.44 -16.30
N LYS A 151 2.60 4.65 -15.26
CA LYS A 151 1.44 4.79 -14.39
C LYS A 151 1.93 5.24 -13.03
N LEU A 152 1.26 6.24 -12.47
CA LEU A 152 1.44 6.68 -11.09
C LEU A 152 0.11 6.46 -10.38
N ALA A 153 0.11 5.58 -9.38
CA ALA A 153 -1.05 5.28 -8.56
C ALA A 153 -0.73 5.54 -7.08
N VAL A 154 -1.77 5.83 -6.31
CA VAL A 154 -1.66 6.01 -4.85
C VAL A 154 -2.42 4.87 -4.19
N ASN A 155 -1.81 4.22 -3.20
CA ASN A 155 -2.45 3.17 -2.43
C ASN A 155 -3.56 3.74 -1.53
N GLN A 156 -4.75 3.90 -2.12
CA GLN A 156 -5.98 4.34 -1.46
C GLN A 156 -6.81 3.12 -1.02
N ASN A 157 -6.21 2.24 -0.22
CA ASN A 157 -6.74 0.90 0.10
C ASN A 157 -8.18 0.91 0.65
N ALA A 158 -8.58 1.97 1.36
CA ALA A 158 -9.94 2.12 1.88
C ALA A 158 -11.01 2.15 0.78
N ARG A 159 -10.66 2.51 -0.46
CA ARG A 159 -11.58 2.48 -1.60
C ARG A 159 -12.11 1.08 -1.92
N TRP A 160 -11.44 0.03 -1.44
CA TRP A 160 -11.82 -1.38 -1.57
C TRP A 160 -12.19 -2.00 -0.22
N ALA A 161 -12.54 -1.20 0.79
CA ALA A 161 -13.15 -1.76 1.99
C ALA A 161 -14.64 -2.06 1.73
N PRO A 162 -15.18 -3.17 2.26
CA PRO A 162 -16.56 -3.57 1.99
C PRO A 162 -17.57 -2.50 2.42
N HIS A 163 -17.37 -1.87 3.58
CA HIS A 163 -18.26 -0.82 4.08
C HIS A 163 -18.25 0.46 3.21
N PHE A 164 -17.08 0.88 2.71
CA PHE A 164 -17.02 2.02 1.79
C PHE A 164 -17.55 1.69 0.40
N SER A 165 -17.45 0.42 -0.02
CA SER A 165 -17.99 -0.02 -1.30
C SER A 165 -19.52 -0.18 -1.25
N TYR A 166 -20.07 -0.53 -0.10
CA TYR A 166 -21.52 -0.59 0.12
C TYR A 166 -22.19 0.80 0.03
N ILE A 167 -21.49 1.85 0.46
CA ILE A 167 -22.04 3.22 0.50
C ILE A 167 -22.02 3.90 -0.88
N ARG A 168 -21.22 3.40 -1.83
CA ARG A 168 -21.13 3.94 -3.20
C ARG A 168 -22.27 3.45 -4.07
#